data_AF-A0A9Q4AAX8-F1
#
_entry.id   AF-A0A9Q4AAX8-F1
#
_cell.length_a   1.000
_cell.length_b   1.000
_cell.length_c   1.000
_cell.angle_alpha   90.00
_cell.angle_beta   90.00
_cell.angle_gamma   90.00
#
_symmetry.space_group_name_H-M   'P 1'
#
loop_
_entity.id
_entity.type
_entity.pdbx_description
1 polymer ?
#
loop_
_entity_poly.entity_id
_entity_poly.type
_entity_poly.pdbx_seq_one_letter_code
_entity_poly.pdbx_strand_id
1 'polypeptide(L)'
;MVYSAAEGFASFAKASGFATLVGERTGGDGIGIDPLFFSLPNSGLVVAFSSLLCLNPDYTINEEVQTTPDIEVNPMPHPDYRYDECIQTVIKD
;
A
#
# COMPACT_ATOMS: atom_id res chain seq x y z
N MET A 1 8.44 0.58 0.65
CA MET A 1 7.13 1.23 0.88
C MET A 1 6.22 1.11 -0.34
N VAL A 2 4.97 0.74 -0.11
CA VAL A 2 3.93 0.41 -1.11
C VAL A 2 2.82 1.47 -1.02
N TYR A 3 2.50 2.16 -2.11
CA TYR A 3 1.50 3.24 -2.15
C TYR A 3 0.62 3.14 -3.40
N SER A 4 -0.44 3.95 -3.48
CA SER A 4 -1.26 4.12 -4.69
C SER A 4 -1.87 2.80 -5.16
N ALA A 5 -1.90 2.52 -6.47
CA ALA A 5 -2.51 1.31 -7.01
C ALA A 5 -1.95 0.00 -6.40
N ALA A 6 -0.69 -0.01 -5.97
CA ALA A 6 -0.10 -1.17 -5.30
C ALA A 6 -0.66 -1.36 -3.88
N GLU A 7 -0.94 -0.26 -3.17
CA GLU A 7 -1.65 -0.30 -1.89
C GLU A 7 -3.10 -0.77 -2.09
N GLY A 8 -3.80 -0.22 -3.08
CA GLY A 8 -5.17 -0.66 -3.39
C GLY A 8 -5.24 -2.16 -3.67
N PHE A 9 -4.24 -2.70 -4.38
CA PHE A 9 -4.14 -4.13 -4.64
C PHE A 9 -3.82 -4.94 -3.38
N ALA A 10 -2.89 -4.49 -2.54
CA ALA A 10 -2.58 -5.15 -1.27
C ALA A 10 -3.79 -5.16 -0.33
N SER A 11 -4.46 -4.02 -0.16
CA SER A 11 -5.68 -3.90 0.64
C SER A 11 -6.79 -4.84 0.14
N PHE A 12 -7.02 -4.87 -1.17
CA PHE A 12 -7.99 -5.79 -1.78
C PHE A 12 -7.63 -7.27 -1.53
N ALA A 13 -6.36 -7.65 -1.68
CA ALA A 13 -5.89 -9.00 -1.42
C ALA A 13 -6.12 -9.43 0.03
N LYS A 14 -5.75 -8.57 0.98
CA LYS A 14 -5.99 -8.79 2.41
C LYS A 14 -7.48 -8.90 2.72
N ALA A 15 -8.29 -7.97 2.23
CA ALA A 15 -9.71 -7.86 2.56
C ALA A 15 -10.53 -9.04 2.02
N SER A 16 -10.21 -9.51 0.82
CA SER A 16 -10.91 -10.63 0.18
C SER A 16 -10.34 -12.00 0.55
N GLY A 17 -9.12 -12.05 1.08
CA GLY A 17 -8.41 -13.29 1.40
C GLY A 17 -8.00 -14.11 0.18
N PHE A 18 -7.93 -13.52 -1.02
CA PHE A 18 -7.57 -14.28 -2.22
C PHE A 18 -6.06 -14.64 -2.29
N ALA A 19 -5.22 -13.92 -1.54
CA ALA A 19 -3.78 -14.14 -1.48
C ALA A 19 -3.22 -13.83 -0.09
N THR A 20 -2.10 -14.48 0.24
CA THR A 20 -1.29 -14.20 1.43
C THR A 20 -0.31 -13.07 1.14
N LEU A 21 -0.31 -12.02 1.96
CA LEU A 21 0.64 -10.92 1.88
C LEU A 21 1.89 -11.20 2.72
N VAL A 22 3.06 -11.08 2.09
CA VAL A 22 4.37 -11.23 2.74
C VAL A 22 5.19 -9.96 2.52
N GLY A 23 5.74 -9.39 3.59
CA GLY A 23 6.57 -8.17 3.53
C GLY A 23 6.44 -7.29 4.77
N GLU A 24 6.46 -5.97 4.58
CA GLU A 24 6.22 -4.99 5.65
C GLU A 24 4.83 -4.34 5.52
N ARG A 25 4.41 -3.63 6.57
CA ARG A 25 3.23 -2.76 6.50
C ARG A 25 3.37 -1.76 5.36
N THR A 26 2.34 -1.61 4.56
CA THR A 26 2.36 -0.74 3.39
C THR A 26 2.43 0.74 3.77
N GLY A 27 2.55 1.59 2.77
CA GLY A 27 2.65 3.04 2.92
C GLY A 27 1.30 3.74 3.08
N GLY A 28 0.22 3.22 2.48
CA GLY A 28 -1.10 3.83 2.48
C GLY A 28 -1.51 4.45 1.13
N ASP A 29 -2.53 5.30 1.18
CA ASP A 29 -3.17 6.05 0.09
C ASP A 29 -3.30 5.30 -1.26
N GLY A 30 -4.13 4.25 -1.32
CA GLY A 30 -4.29 3.45 -2.54
C GLY A 30 -5.69 2.99 -2.93
N ILE A 31 -6.66 3.12 -2.03
CA ILE A 31 -8.03 2.60 -2.22
C ILE A 31 -8.92 3.65 -2.93
N GLY A 32 -8.56 4.93 -2.82
CA GLY A 32 -9.36 6.06 -3.29
C GLY A 32 -9.21 6.44 -4.76
N ILE A 33 -9.85 7.56 -5.11
CA ILE A 33 -9.76 8.18 -6.45
C ILE A 33 -8.84 9.40 -6.39
N ASP A 34 -7.53 9.16 -6.41
CA ASP A 34 -6.53 10.19 -6.21
C ASP A 34 -5.48 10.24 -7.32
N PRO A 35 -4.82 11.39 -7.51
CA PRO A 35 -5.03 12.68 -6.84
C PRO A 35 -6.09 13.58 -7.51
N LEU A 36 -6.68 14.51 -6.74
CA LEU A 36 -7.39 15.66 -7.31
C LEU A 36 -6.44 16.83 -7.56
N PHE A 37 -6.63 17.50 -8.70
CA PHE A 37 -5.86 18.67 -9.09
C PHE A 37 -6.69 19.95 -8.97
N PHE A 38 -6.14 20.96 -8.29
CA PHE A 38 -6.74 22.30 -8.19
C PHE A 38 -5.73 23.37 -8.62
N SER A 39 -6.10 24.20 -9.61
CA SER A 39 -5.25 25.30 -10.10
C SER A 39 -5.56 26.59 -9.36
N LEU A 40 -4.53 27.23 -8.78
CA LEU A 40 -4.64 28.53 -8.13
C LEU A 40 -4.73 29.65 -9.18
N PRO A 41 -5.78 30.49 -9.14
CA PRO A 41 -6.10 31.41 -10.24
C PRO A 41 -5.10 32.55 -10.42
N ASN A 42 -4.34 32.89 -9.38
CA ASN A 42 -3.49 34.09 -9.37
C ASN A 42 -1.98 33.79 -9.39
N SER A 43 -1.58 32.51 -9.23
CA SER A 43 -0.16 32.10 -9.19
C SER A 43 0.21 31.09 -10.26
N GLY A 44 -0.77 30.44 -10.89
CA GLY A 44 -0.52 29.34 -11.83
C GLY A 44 -0.02 28.05 -11.18
N LEU A 45 0.00 27.97 -9.83
CA LEU A 45 0.33 26.75 -9.12
C LEU A 45 -0.81 25.73 -9.19
N VAL A 46 -0.47 24.47 -9.40
CA VAL A 46 -1.41 23.34 -9.31
C VAL A 46 -1.13 22.58 -8.03
N VAL A 47 -2.16 22.42 -7.20
CA VAL A 47 -2.13 21.64 -5.96
C VAL A 47 -2.71 20.26 -6.25
N ALA A 48 -2.00 19.22 -5.84
CA ALA A 48 -2.47 17.84 -5.84
C ALA A 48 -2.73 17.42 -4.39
N PHE A 49 -3.90 16.84 -4.12
CA PHE A 49 -4.26 16.32 -2.80
C PHE A 49 -5.22 15.14 -2.92
N SER A 50 -5.23 14.29 -1.90
CA SER A 50 -6.15 13.16 -1.81
C SER A 50 -7.56 13.68 -1.52
N SER A 51 -8.50 13.23 -2.33
CA SER A 51 -9.91 13.60 -2.33
C SER A 51 -10.72 12.90 -1.25
N LEU A 52 -10.27 11.72 -0.85
CA LEU A 52 -10.96 10.81 0.05
C LEU A 52 -9.96 10.15 0.98
N LEU A 53 -10.37 9.96 2.23
CA LEU A 53 -9.69 9.07 3.16
C LEU A 53 -10.43 7.74 3.13
N CYS A 54 -9.95 6.81 2.31
CA CYS A 54 -10.57 5.50 2.21
C CYS A 54 -10.27 4.64 3.44
N LEU A 55 -11.18 3.70 3.70
CA LEU A 55 -11.14 2.88 4.90
C LEU A 55 -10.65 1.47 4.59
N ASN A 56 -9.92 0.91 5.55
CA ASN A 56 -9.66 -0.52 5.66
C ASN A 56 -10.97 -1.27 6.02
N PRO A 57 -11.01 -2.62 5.89
CA PRO A 57 -12.20 -3.41 6.25
C PRO A 57 -12.64 -3.29 7.72
N ASP A 58 -11.75 -2.91 8.62
CA ASP A 58 -12.01 -2.66 10.04
C ASP A 58 -12.44 -1.21 10.33
N TYR A 59 -12.75 -0.44 9.29
CA TYR A 59 -13.17 0.97 9.33
C TYR A 59 -12.09 1.96 9.80
N THR A 60 -10.84 1.52 9.91
CA THR A 60 -9.71 2.44 10.11
C THR A 60 -9.36 3.18 8.82
N ILE A 61 -8.78 4.37 8.94
CA ILE A 61 -8.33 5.15 7.79
C ILE A 61 -7.09 4.47 7.19
N ASN A 62 -7.14 4.10 5.92
CA ASN A 62 -6.05 3.39 5.25
C ASN A 62 -4.77 4.23 5.18
N GLU A 63 -4.87 5.54 5.02
CA GLU A 63 -3.68 6.40 5.02
C GLU A 63 -2.99 6.47 6.39
N GLU A 64 -3.73 6.26 7.48
CA GLU A 64 -3.17 6.31 8.84
C GLU A 64 -2.68 4.94 9.31
N VAL A 65 -3.44 3.88 8.99
CA VAL A 65 -3.25 2.54 9.56
C VAL A 65 -2.68 1.55 8.55
N GLN A 66 -2.84 1.84 7.25
CA GLN A 66 -2.23 1.10 6.14
C GLN A 66 -2.74 -0.35 6.07
N THR A 67 -2.16 -1.13 5.16
CA THR A 67 -2.41 -2.57 5.06
C THR A 67 -1.29 -3.33 5.77
N THR A 68 -1.65 -4.11 6.79
CA THR A 68 -0.69 -5.00 7.48
C THR A 68 -0.63 -6.35 6.77
N PRO A 69 0.58 -6.86 6.43
CA PRO A 69 0.74 -8.15 5.76
C PRO A 69 0.23 -9.32 6.62
N ASP A 70 0.08 -10.49 6.02
CA ASP A 70 -0.20 -11.74 6.76
C ASP A 70 1.05 -12.26 7.45
N ILE A 71 2.21 -12.15 6.77
CA ILE A 71 3.52 -12.53 7.30
C ILE A 71 4.46 -11.33 7.21
N GLU A 72 4.91 -10.85 8.37
CA GLU A 72 5.81 -9.70 8.47
C GLU A 72 7.27 -10.14 8.38
N VAL A 73 8.00 -9.62 7.40
CA VAL A 73 9.44 -9.86 7.16
C VAL A 73 10.10 -8.60 6.61
N ASN A 74 11.43 -8.54 6.59
CA ASN A 74 12.15 -7.42 5.99
C ASN A 74 12.02 -7.47 4.46
N PRO A 75 11.40 -6.47 3.81
CA PRO A 75 11.19 -6.48 2.36
C PRO A 75 12.40 -5.91 1.61
N MET A 76 13.49 -5.56 2.29
CA MET A 76 14.69 -5.06 1.64
C MET A 76 15.21 -6.12 0.66
N PRO A 77 15.21 -5.84 -0.67
CA PRO A 77 15.58 -6.84 -1.65
C PRO A 77 17.02 -7.30 -1.44
N HIS A 78 17.22 -8.61 -1.36
CA HIS A 78 18.57 -9.16 -1.36
C HIS A 78 19.03 -9.41 -2.82
N PRO A 79 20.27 -9.05 -3.21
CA PRO A 79 20.75 -9.26 -4.58
C PRO A 79 20.70 -10.72 -5.06
N ASP A 80 20.85 -11.66 -4.14
CA ASP A 80 20.62 -13.09 -4.38
C ASP A 80 19.31 -13.52 -3.70
N TYR A 81 18.34 -13.94 -4.52
CA TYR A 81 17.01 -14.37 -4.10
C TYR A 81 17.02 -15.53 -3.07
N ARG A 82 18.12 -16.30 -3.01
CA ARG A 82 18.30 -17.39 -2.02
C ARG A 82 18.36 -16.89 -0.58
N TYR A 83 18.65 -15.60 -0.39
CA TYR A 83 18.73 -14.97 0.93
C TYR A 83 17.72 -13.83 1.10
N ASP A 84 16.86 -13.60 0.11
CA ASP A 84 15.78 -12.62 0.20
C ASP A 84 14.66 -13.14 1.11
N GLU A 85 14.36 -12.40 2.18
CA GLU A 85 13.44 -12.88 3.23
C GLU A 85 12.01 -13.09 2.71
N CYS A 86 11.52 -12.20 1.85
CA CYS A 86 10.21 -12.35 1.23
C CYS A 86 10.14 -13.60 0.36
N ILE A 87 11.14 -13.82 -0.50
CA ILE A 87 11.20 -14.98 -1.39
C ILE A 87 11.37 -16.28 -0.60
N GLN A 88 12.25 -16.30 0.40
CA GLN A 88 12.47 -17.50 1.20
C GLN A 88 11.27 -17.84 2.09
N THR A 89 10.45 -16.85 2.46
CA THR A 89 9.20 -17.07 3.19
C THR A 89 8.18 -17.78 2.32
N VAL A 90 7.93 -17.28 1.09
CA VAL A 90 6.91 -17.87 0.19
C VAL A 90 7.28 -19.25 -0.35
N ILE A 91 8.56 -19.63 -0.36
CA ILE A 91 9.01 -20.97 -0.78
C ILE A 91 8.77 -22.03 0.32
N LYS A 92 8.68 -21.61 1.59
CA LYS A 92 8.55 -22.50 2.74
C LYS A 92 7.10 -22.73 3.17
N ASP A 93 6.18 -21.89 2.70
CA ASP A 93 4.73 -21.96 2.93
C ASP A 93 4.09 -23.00 1.98
#